data_AF-A0A949I3T6-F1
#
_entry.id   AF-A0A949I3T6-F1
#
_cell.length_a   1.000
_cell.length_b   1.000
_cell.length_c   1.000
_cell.angle_alpha   90.00
_cell.angle_beta   90.00
_cell.angle_gamma   90.00
#
_symmetry.space_group_name_H-M   'P 1'
#
loop_
_entity.id
_entity.type
_entity.pdbx_description
1 polymer ?
#
loop_
_entity_poly.entity_id
_entity_poly.type
_entity_poly.pdbx_seq_one_letter_code
_entity_poly.pdbx_strand_id
1 'polypeptide(L)'
;MPQARVWTQAADRVIVTMRHEGATWAAIGKELGLSRNTVIDRGRRLNAALPLRPAPVMKNKDEDGLDDPNRAPLRAGHPLTWGLLTDAPFPEGEE
;
A
#
# COMPACT_ATOMS: atom_id res chain seq x y z
N MET A 1 36.50 9.12 18.67
CA MET A 1 35.95 8.28 17.59
C MET A 1 34.73 7.53 18.13
N PRO A 2 33.57 7.53 17.45
CA PRO A 2 32.45 6.70 17.88
C PRO A 2 32.84 5.22 17.76
N GLN A 3 32.57 4.42 18.80
CA GLN A 3 32.86 2.99 18.78
C GLN A 3 31.86 2.24 17.89
N ALA A 4 32.36 1.37 17.02
CA ALA A 4 31.52 0.53 16.19
C ALA A 4 30.80 -0.49 17.08
N ARG A 5 29.46 -0.53 16.99
CA ARG A 5 28.66 -1.55 17.67
C ARG A 5 28.98 -2.93 17.09
N VAL A 6 29.20 -3.90 17.96
CA VAL A 6 29.25 -5.32 17.59
C VAL A 6 27.83 -5.85 17.41
N TRP A 7 27.54 -6.40 16.23
CA TRP A 7 26.27 -7.06 15.96
C TRP A 7 26.27 -8.48 16.51
N THR A 8 25.21 -8.85 17.22
CA THR A 8 25.03 -10.20 17.74
C THR A 8 24.06 -10.98 16.87
N GLN A 9 24.23 -12.30 16.83
CA GLN A 9 23.35 -13.18 16.08
C GLN A 9 21.90 -13.13 16.59
N ALA A 10 21.71 -12.86 17.89
CA ALA A 10 20.39 -12.65 18.49
C ALA A 10 19.70 -11.40 17.92
N ALA A 11 20.41 -10.27 17.82
CA ALA A 11 19.86 -9.05 17.23
C ALA A 11 19.49 -9.24 15.75
N ASP A 12 20.34 -9.96 14.99
CA ASP A 12 20.05 -10.27 13.59
C ASP A 12 18.78 -11.14 13.44
N ARG A 13 18.59 -12.14 14.32
CA ARG A 13 17.36 -12.94 14.34
C ARG A 13 16.14 -12.09 14.61
N VAL A 14 16.19 -11.18 15.59
CA VAL A 14 15.08 -10.26 15.88
C VAL A 14 14.74 -9.42 14.66
N ILE A 15 15.74 -8.86 13.95
CA ILE A 15 15.52 -8.08 12.73
C ILE A 15 14.79 -8.91 11.66
N VAL A 16 15.26 -10.13 11.38
CA VAL A 16 14.70 -10.99 10.35
C VAL A 16 13.28 -11.42 10.71
N THR A 17 13.07 -11.92 11.93
CA THR A 17 11.76 -12.40 12.40
C THR A 17 10.73 -11.28 12.37
N MET A 18 11.03 -10.13 12.97
CA MET A 18 10.08 -9.02 13.00
C MET A 18 9.80 -8.45 11.61
N ARG A 19 10.78 -8.44 10.67
CA ARG A 19 10.50 -8.05 9.28
C ARG A 19 9.60 -9.03 8.57
N HIS A 20 9.78 -10.33 8.81
CA HIS A 20 8.92 -11.38 8.26
C HIS A 20 7.49 -11.29 8.81
N GLU A 21 7.32 -10.89 10.07
CA GLU A 21 6.02 -10.58 10.69
C GLU A 21 5.39 -9.27 10.19
N GLY A 22 6.09 -8.52 9.32
CA GLY A 22 5.60 -7.27 8.75
C GLY A 22 5.85 -6.03 9.61
N ALA A 23 6.62 -6.14 10.69
CA ALA A 23 6.96 -5.01 11.55
C ALA A 23 7.74 -3.93 10.78
N THR A 24 7.52 -2.67 11.15
CA THR A 24 8.25 -1.54 10.57
C THR A 24 9.65 -1.43 11.15
N TRP A 25 10.60 -0.85 10.41
CA TRP A 25 11.95 -0.59 10.91
C TRP A 25 11.99 0.23 12.21
N ALA A 26 11.00 1.11 12.42
CA ALA A 26 10.88 1.89 13.64
C ALA A 26 10.49 1.01 14.84
N ALA A 27 9.58 0.05 14.65
CA ALA A 27 9.20 -0.89 15.71
C ALA A 27 10.38 -1.78 16.11
N ILE A 28 11.14 -2.28 15.13
CA ILE A 28 12.34 -3.09 15.38
C ILE A 28 13.43 -2.28 16.09
N GLY A 29 13.59 -1.00 15.73
CA GLY A 29 14.48 -0.07 16.44
C GLY A 29 14.10 0.08 17.90
N LYS A 30 12.81 0.25 18.21
CA LYS A 30 12.31 0.32 19.59
C LYS A 30 12.62 -0.97 20.37
N GLU A 31 12.36 -2.13 19.75
CA GLU A 31 12.64 -3.45 20.36
C GLU A 31 14.12 -3.62 20.72
N LEU A 32 15.02 -3.20 19.83
CA LEU A 32 16.46 -3.36 20.01
C LEU A 32 17.14 -2.18 20.74
N GLY A 33 16.39 -1.16 21.16
CA GLY A 33 16.93 0.08 21.74
C GLY A 33 17.85 0.84 20.78
N LEU A 34 17.56 0.78 19.47
CA LEU A 34 18.38 1.32 18.39
C LEU A 34 17.64 2.37 17.57
N SER A 35 18.43 3.26 16.95
CA SER A 35 17.88 4.16 15.95
C SER A 35 17.34 3.38 14.75
N ARG A 36 16.26 3.88 14.15
CA ARG A 36 15.68 3.33 12.92
C ARG A 36 16.73 3.16 11.81
N ASN A 37 17.62 4.13 11.64
CA ASN A 37 18.63 4.11 10.57
C ASN A 37 19.66 3.00 10.77
N THR A 38 20.08 2.76 12.02
CA THR A 38 20.99 1.67 12.38
C THR A 38 20.39 0.30 12.00
N VAL A 39 19.10 0.12 12.26
CA VAL A 39 18.40 -1.13 11.92
C VAL A 39 18.16 -1.27 10.42
N ILE A 40 17.87 -0.18 9.70
CA ILE A 40 17.74 -0.20 8.23
C ILE A 40 19.03 -0.66 7.58
N ASP A 41 20.17 -0.08 7.97
CA ASP A 41 21.48 -0.42 7.41
C ASP A 41 21.82 -1.90 7.64
N ARG A 42 21.59 -2.38 8.87
CA ARG A 42 21.81 -3.81 9.18
C ARG A 42 20.84 -4.73 8.45
N GLY A 43 19.56 -4.40 8.44
CA GLY A 43 18.51 -5.18 7.78
C GLY A 43 18.75 -5.34 6.28
N ARG A 44 19.29 -4.31 5.62
CA ARG A 44 19.73 -4.39 4.21
C ARG A 44 20.88 -5.38 4.03
N ARG A 45 21.87 -5.38 4.91
CA ARG A 45 22.99 -6.35 4.86
C ARG A 45 22.54 -7.79 5.11
N LEU A 46 21.49 -7.97 5.89
CA LEU A 46 20.88 -9.27 6.17
C LEU A 46 19.86 -9.71 5.10
N ASN A 47 19.56 -8.88 4.09
CA ASN A 47 18.45 -9.10 3.16
C ASN A 47 17.10 -9.37 3.85
N ALA A 48 16.84 -8.73 4.99
CA ALA A 48 15.59 -8.87 5.73
C ALA A 48 14.44 -8.17 4.99
N ALA A 49 13.76 -8.90 4.12
CA ALA A 49 12.63 -8.43 3.32
C ALA A 49 11.32 -8.50 4.13
N LEU A 50 10.38 -7.61 3.78
CA LEU A 50 9.00 -7.76 4.20
C LEU A 50 8.40 -8.96 3.42
N PRO A 51 7.45 -9.74 3.98
CA PRO A 51 6.61 -10.61 3.17
C PRO A 51 6.02 -9.83 2.00
N LEU A 52 5.93 -10.48 0.84
CA LEU A 52 5.35 -9.91 -0.37
C LEU A 52 3.93 -9.46 -0.04
N ARG A 53 3.72 -8.15 0.15
CA ARG A 53 2.36 -7.61 0.25
C ARG A 53 1.70 -7.78 -1.11
N PRO A 54 0.42 -8.17 -1.17
CA PRO A 54 -0.31 -8.07 -2.43
C PRO A 54 -0.19 -6.63 -2.94
N ALA A 55 0.06 -6.48 -4.25
CA ALA A 55 0.16 -5.16 -4.85
C ALA A 55 -1.10 -4.35 -4.48
N PRO A 56 -0.96 -3.08 -4.08
CA PRO A 56 -2.12 -2.26 -3.85
C PRO A 56 -2.94 -2.23 -5.15
N VAL A 57 -4.19 -2.68 -5.09
CA VAL A 57 -5.12 -2.51 -6.20
C VAL A 57 -5.27 -1.02 -6.38
N MET A 58 -4.74 -0.47 -7.48
CA MET A 58 -4.98 0.91 -7.85
C MET A 58 -6.49 1.03 -8.09
N LYS A 59 -7.20 1.58 -7.10
CA LYS A 59 -8.61 1.94 -7.29
C LYS A 59 -8.68 2.97 -8.40
N ASN A 60 -9.58 2.76 -9.36
CA ASN A 60 -9.87 3.75 -10.37
C ASN A 60 -10.48 4.97 -9.65
N LYS A 61 -9.84 6.14 -9.77
CA LYS A 61 -10.32 7.38 -9.14
C LYS A 61 -11.76 7.74 -9.52
N ASP A 62 -12.25 7.23 -10.66
CA ASP A 62 -13.61 7.49 -11.14
C ASP A 62 -14.69 6.69 -10.40
N GLU A 63 -14.32 5.63 -9.68
CA GLU A 63 -15.26 4.80 -8.91
C GLU A 63 -15.37 5.25 -7.45
N ASP A 64 -14.34 5.93 -6.92
CA ASP A 64 -14.40 6.52 -5.59
C ASP A 64 -15.32 7.77 -5.64
N GLY A 65 -16.48 7.68 -4.98
CA GLY A 65 -17.42 8.79 -4.86
C GLY A 65 -18.45 8.89 -5.98
N LEU A 66 -18.82 7.77 -6.63
CA LEU A 66 -19.92 7.76 -7.61
C LEU A 66 -21.20 8.41 -7.09
N ASP A 67 -21.48 8.26 -5.79
CA ASP A 67 -22.64 8.80 -5.09
C ASP A 67 -22.45 10.23 -4.55
N ASP A 68 -21.27 10.85 -4.71
CA ASP A 68 -21.05 12.23 -4.29
C ASP A 68 -21.61 13.22 -5.34
N PRO A 69 -22.61 14.04 -5.01
CA PRO A 69 -23.17 15.02 -5.93
C PRO A 69 -22.19 16.12 -6.35
N ASN A 70 -21.09 16.32 -5.61
CA ASN A 70 -20.06 17.33 -5.90
C ASN A 70 -18.80 16.75 -6.58
N ARG A 71 -18.82 15.48 -7.00
CA ARG A 71 -17.66 14.86 -7.64
C ARG A 71 -17.38 15.47 -9.02
N ALA A 72 -16.11 15.40 -9.43
CA ALA A 72 -15.70 15.78 -10.79
C ALA A 72 -16.41 14.90 -11.85
N PRO A 73 -16.70 15.43 -13.05
CA PRO A 73 -17.34 14.66 -14.10
C PRO A 73 -16.51 13.44 -14.53
N LEU A 74 -17.21 12.38 -14.95
CA LEU A 74 -16.58 11.17 -15.49
C LEU A 74 -15.81 11.46 -16.77
N ARG A 75 -14.73 10.70 -16.99
CA ARG A 75 -14.03 10.69 -18.28
C ARG A 75 -14.97 10.30 -19.42
N ALA A 76 -14.71 10.84 -20.61
CA ALA A 76 -15.43 10.45 -21.82
C ALA A 76 -15.31 8.94 -22.08
N GLY A 77 -16.42 8.31 -22.48
CA GLY A 77 -16.47 6.86 -22.71
C GLY A 77 -16.53 6.01 -21.44
N HIS A 78 -16.77 6.62 -20.27
CA HIS A 78 -16.96 5.86 -19.05
C HIS A 78 -18.20 4.94 -19.18
N PRO A 79 -18.12 3.65 -18.78
CA PRO A 79 -19.23 2.71 -18.95
C PRO A 79 -20.56 3.20 -18.39
N LEU A 80 -20.56 3.86 -17.23
CA LEU A 80 -21.76 4.47 -16.64
C LEU A 80 -22.38 5.57 -17.52
N THR A 81 -21.56 6.45 -18.10
CA THR A 81 -22.07 7.52 -19.00
C THR A 81 -22.64 6.95 -20.28
N TRP A 82 -22.03 5.89 -20.81
CA TRP A 82 -22.52 5.22 -22.01
C TRP A 82 -23.81 4.44 -21.73
N GLY A 83 -23.87 3.75 -20.59
CA GLY A 83 -25.07 3.05 -20.12
C GLY A 83 -26.27 3.96 -20.04
N LEU A 84 -26.16 5.15 -19.44
CA LEU A 84 -27.27 6.10 -19.35
C LEU A 84 -27.85 6.53 -20.72
N LEU A 85 -27.03 6.57 -21.77
CA LEU A 85 -27.48 6.90 -23.12
C LEU A 85 -28.18 5.73 -23.81
N THR A 86 -27.75 4.49 -23.51
CA THR A 86 -28.22 3.28 -24.20
C THR A 86 -29.31 2.53 -23.45
N ASP A 87 -29.47 2.78 -22.15
CA ASP A 87 -30.40 2.06 -21.26
C ASP A 87 -31.79 2.72 -21.21
N ALA A 88 -32.01 3.81 -21.97
CA ALA A 88 -33.34 4.35 -22.17
C ALA A 88 -34.19 3.31 -22.93
N PRO A 89 -35.34 2.86 -22.40
CA PRO A 89 -36.26 2.08 -23.19
C PRO A 89 -36.68 2.94 -24.39
N PHE A 90 -36.59 2.38 -25.58
CA PHE A 90 -37.13 3.01 -26.78
C PHE A 90 -38.59 3.39 -26.50
N PRO A 91 -39.03 4.63 -26.77
CA PRO A 91 -40.44 4.94 -26.69
C PRO A 91 -41.15 4.10 -27.74
N GLU A 92 -41.89 3.08 -27.30
CA GLU A 92 -42.85 2.38 -28.14
C GLU A 92 -43.89 3.42 -28.55
N GLY A 93 -43.88 3.79 -29.83
CA GLY A 93 -44.86 4.72 -30.37
C GLY A 93 -46.25 4.12 -30.22
N GLU A 94 -47.18 4.84 -29.60
CA GLU A 94 -48.59 4.49 -29.65
C GLU A 94 -49.10 4.68 -31.09
N GLU A 95 -49.59 3.59 -31.71
CA GLU A 95 -50.29 3.58 -33.00
C GLU A 95 -51.64 4.33 -32.94
#